data_AF-A0A348NUL1-F1
#
_entry.id   AF-A0A348NUL1-F1
#
_cell.length_a   1.000
_cell.length_b   1.000
_cell.length_c   1.000
_cell.angle_alpha   90.00
_cell.angle_beta   90.00
_cell.angle_gamma   90.00
#
_symmetry.space_group_name_H-M   'P 1'
#
loop_
_entity.id
_entity.type
_entity.pdbx_description
1 polymer ?
#
loop_
_entity_poly.entity_id
_entity_poly.type
_entity_poly.pdbx_seq_one_letter_code
_entity_poly.pdbx_strand_id
1 'polypeptide(L)' 'MREHDFAVALTERWGAGLVYFDEGASLRLDVRLESVHEGVLVSGEAEGEYVGVCGRCLIDIHAPVEVEFQELFAYSGD' A
#
# COMPACT_ATOMS: atom_id res chain seq x y z
N MET A 1 -17.72 1.81 -12.75
CA MET A 1 -17.31 1.58 -11.36
C MET A 1 -17.07 0.09 -11.20
N ARG A 2 -15.88 -0.29 -10.74
CA ARG A 2 -15.54 -1.67 -10.36
C ARG A 2 -14.84 -1.64 -9.02
N GLU A 3 -15.04 -2.67 -8.23
CA GLU A 3 -14.40 -2.84 -6.93
C GLU A 3 -13.57 -4.12 -6.95
N HIS A 4 -12.40 -4.07 -6.33
CA HIS A 4 -11.48 -5.19 -6.21
C HIS A 4 -10.91 -5.24 -4.79
N ASP A 5 -10.85 -6.45 -4.25
CA ASP A 5 -10.13 -6.83 -3.03
C ASP A 5 -9.07 -7.86 -3.45
N PHE A 6 -7.80 -7.55 -3.17
CA PHE A 6 -6.71 -8.47 -3.42
C PHE A 6 -5.51 -8.22 -2.49
N ALA A 7 -4.67 -9.23 -2.38
CA ALA A 7 -3.40 -9.14 -1.69
C ALA A 7 -2.22 -9.15 -2.66
N VAL A 8 -1.19 -8.36 -2.36
CA VAL A 8 0.08 -8.32 -3.10
C VAL A 8 1.22 -8.64 -2.16
N ALA A 9 2.06 -9.60 -2.55
CA ALA A 9 3.34 -9.83 -1.90
C ALA A 9 4.38 -8.86 -2.46
N LEU A 10 5.08 -8.14 -1.59
CA LEU A 10 6.11 -7.20 -2.00
C LEU A 10 7.30 -7.94 -2.62
N THR A 11 7.78 -7.45 -3.76
CA THR A 11 8.95 -8.02 -4.46
C THR A 11 10.28 -7.49 -3.93
N GLU A 12 10.25 -6.48 -3.06
CA GLU A 12 11.41 -5.88 -2.42
C GLU A 12 11.00 -5.24 -1.09
N ARG A 13 11.97 -4.89 -0.25
CA ARG A 13 11.72 -4.14 0.98
C ARG A 13 11.15 -2.76 0.67
N TRP A 14 10.07 -2.37 1.34
CA TRP A 14 9.51 -1.02 1.29
C TRP A 14 9.75 -0.27 2.60
N GLY A 15 10.15 0.99 2.49
CA GLY A 15 10.56 1.82 3.65
C GLY A 15 12.07 1.72 3.94
N ALA A 16 12.51 2.47 4.95
CA ALA A 16 13.92 2.58 5.30
C ALA A 16 14.11 2.84 6.80
N GLY A 17 15.29 2.45 7.32
CA GLY A 17 15.66 2.71 8.71
C GLY A 17 15.01 1.75 9.70
N LEU A 18 14.35 2.30 10.72
CA LEU A 18 13.84 1.54 11.87
C LEU A 18 12.48 0.85 11.64
N VAL A 19 11.73 1.25 10.60
CA VAL A 19 10.40 0.73 10.30
C VAL A 19 10.28 0.51 8.79
N TYR A 20 9.81 -0.67 8.40
CA TYR A 20 9.72 -1.09 7.00
C TYR A 20 8.80 -2.31 6.84
N PHE A 21 8.49 -2.64 5.60
CA PHE A 21 7.96 -3.94 5.19
C PHE A 21 9.07 -4.75 4.54
N ASP A 22 9.27 -5.99 4.94
CA ASP A 22 10.24 -6.88 4.29
C ASP A 22 9.75 -7.36 2.92
N GLU A 23 10.69 -7.82 2.10
CA GLU A 23 10.38 -8.58 0.89
C GLU A 23 9.48 -9.77 1.26
N GLY A 24 8.43 -9.98 0.46
CA GLY A 24 7.41 -11.00 0.70
C GLY A 24 6.32 -10.59 1.70
N ALA A 25 6.41 -9.43 2.36
CA ALA A 25 5.30 -8.92 3.16
C ALA A 25 4.05 -8.76 2.30
N SER A 26 2.88 -9.06 2.88
CA SER A 26 1.59 -8.99 2.18
C SER A 26 0.89 -7.70 2.51
N LEU A 27 0.50 -6.94 1.48
CA LEU A 27 -0.41 -5.81 1.58
C LEU A 27 -1.77 -6.21 1.03
N ARG A 28 -2.86 -5.91 1.74
CA ARG A 28 -4.23 -6.06 1.25
C ARG A 28 -4.71 -4.71 0.72
N LEU A 29 -5.39 -4.72 -0.41
CA LEU A 29 -5.92 -3.52 -1.03
C LEU A 29 -7.40 -3.70 -1.34
N ASP A 30 -8.19 -2.75 -0.88
CA ASP A 30 -9.60 -2.60 -1.19
C ASP A 30 -9.77 -1.34 -2.03
N VAL A 31 -10.00 -1.51 -3.33
CA VAL A 31 -9.95 -0.42 -4.30
C VAL A 31 -11.20 -0.32 -5.15
N ARG A 32 -11.59 0.93 -5.41
CA ARG A 32 -12.68 1.32 -6.29
C ARG A 32 -12.13 2.07 -7.49
N LEU A 33 -12.44 1.55 -8.67
CA LEU A 33 -11.97 2.05 -9.97
C LEU A 33 -13.12 2.73 -10.71
N GLU A 34 -12.89 3.99 -11.07
CA GLU A 34 -13.85 4.83 -11.78
C GLU A 34 -13.22 5.36 -13.08
N SER A 35 -13.83 5.05 -14.22
CA SER A 35 -13.43 5.67 -15.49
C SER A 35 -13.87 7.12 -15.49
N VAL A 36 -12.93 8.02 -15.70
CA VAL A 36 -13.16 9.46 -15.91
C VAL A 36 -12.65 9.86 -17.29
N HIS A 37 -12.81 11.13 -17.67
CA HIS A 37 -12.41 11.59 -18.99
C HIS A 37 -10.90 11.43 -19.24
N GLU A 38 -10.09 11.70 -18.20
CA GLU A 38 -8.64 11.79 -18.28
C GLU A 38 -7.91 10.48 -17.94
N GLY A 39 -8.63 9.44 -17.49
CA GLY A 39 -8.03 8.19 -17.02
C GLY A 39 -8.95 7.33 -16.15
N VAL A 40 -8.34 6.56 -15.26
CA VAL A 40 -9.02 5.78 -14.22
C VAL A 40 -8.66 6.36 -12.86
N LEU A 41 -9.64 6.92 -12.17
CA LEU A 41 -9.50 7.31 -10.78
C LEU A 41 -9.57 6.05 -9.92
N VAL A 42 -8.51 5.80 -9.15
CA VAL A 42 -8.44 4.70 -8.17
C VAL A 42 -8.49 5.33 -6.79
N SER A 43 -9.48 4.94 -6.01
CA SER A 43 -9.62 5.30 -4.59
C SER A 43 -9.67 4.03 -3.78
N GLY A 44 -9.08 4.00 -2.59
CA GLY A 44 -9.12 2.80 -1.76
C GLY A 44 -8.29 2.88 -0.50
N GLU A 45 -8.24 1.75 0.19
CA GLU A 45 -7.50 1.53 1.42
C GLU A 45 -6.42 0.46 1.17
N ALA A 46 -5.26 0.64 1.80
CA ALA A 46 -4.19 -0.33 1.81
C ALA A 46 -3.82 -0.65 3.26
N GLU A 47 -3.80 -1.94 3.58
CA GLU A 47 -3.52 -2.45 4.91
C GLU A 47 -2.32 -3.40 4.90
N GLY A 48 -1.52 -3.35 5.95
CA GLY A 48 -0.42 -4.30 6.16
C GLY A 48 0.13 -4.27 7.57
N GLU A 49 0.95 -5.25 7.92
CA GLU A 49 1.74 -5.25 9.16
C GLU A 49 3.19 -4.88 8.84
N TYR A 50 3.65 -3.75 9.36
CA TYR A 50 5.05 -3.37 9.24
C TYR A 50 5.85 -3.94 10.41
N VAL A 51 7.14 -4.12 10.18
CA VAL A 51 8.10 -4.50 11.20
C VAL A 51 9.07 -3.36 11.48
N GLY A 52 9.68 -3.40 12.65
CA GLY A 52 10.68 -2.41 13.00
C GLY A 52 11.36 -2.67 14.33
N VAL A 53 12.20 -1.73 14.74
CA VAL A 53 12.89 -1.75 16.03
C VAL A 53 12.75 -0.40 16.72
N CYS A 54 12.36 -0.41 17.99
CA CYS A 54 12.30 0.81 18.79
C CYS A 54 13.69 1.45 18.92
N GLY A 55 13.90 2.65 18.39
CA GLY A 55 15.20 3.33 18.43
C GLY A 55 15.72 3.68 19.84
N ARG A 56 14.87 3.59 20.88
CA ARG A 56 15.27 3.83 22.27
C ARG A 56 15.51 2.53 23.05
N CYS A 57 14.58 1.58 22.94
CA CYS A 57 14.57 0.37 23.76
C CYS A 57 15.18 -0.85 23.04
N LEU A 58 15.39 -0.75 21.72
CA LEU A 58 15.90 -1.81 20.84
C LEU A 58 15.06 -3.10 20.90
N ILE A 59 13.75 -2.96 21.10
CA ILE A 59 12.79 -4.07 21.03
C ILE A 59 12.13 -4.10 19.66
N ASP A 60 11.77 -5.30 19.21
CA ASP A 60 11.07 -5.51 17.96
C ASP A 60 9.64 -4.91 18.02
N ILE A 61 9.21 -4.38 16.89
CA ILE A 61 7.87 -3.82 16.67
C ILE A 61 7.23 -4.60 15.53
N HIS A 62 6.00 -5.04 15.78
CA HIS A 62 5.08 -5.59 14.79
C HIS A 62 3.77 -4.84 14.97
N ALA A 63 3.35 -4.09 13.96
CA ALA A 63 2.16 -3.26 14.09
C ALA A 63 1.42 -3.10 12.76
N PRO A 64 0.08 -3.04 12.81
CA PRO A 64 -0.71 -2.77 11.62
C PRO A 64 -0.54 -1.30 11.22
N VAL A 65 -0.66 -1.06 9.92
CA VAL A 65 -0.88 0.26 9.33
C VAL A 65 -1.95 0.14 8.27
N GLU A 66 -2.81 1.14 8.24
CA GLU A 66 -3.88 1.31 7.25
C GLU A 66 -3.75 2.71 6.69
N VAL A 67 -3.81 2.82 5.38
CA VAL A 67 -3.72 4.10 4.68
C VAL A 67 -4.81 4.18 3.61
N GLU A 68 -5.51 5.30 3.59
CA GLU A 68 -6.39 5.68 2.49
C GLU A 68 -5.57 6.37 1.39
N PHE A 69 -5.89 6.08 0.13
CA PHE A 69 -5.28 6.76 -1.01
C PHE A 69 -6.29 7.03 -2.13
N GLN A 70 -5.95 8.02 -2.95
CA GLN A 70 -6.67 8.31 -4.17
C GLN A 70 -5.67 8.84 -5.21
N GLU A 71 -5.65 8.21 -6.38
CA GLU A 71 -4.72 8.53 -7.47
C GLU A 71 -5.40 8.41 -8.84
N LEU A 72 -5.05 9.28 -9.77
CA LEU A 72 -5.54 9.23 -11.15
C LEU A 72 -4.50 8.56 -12.05
N PHE A 73 -4.84 7.38 -12.56
CA PHE A 73 -4.05 6.70 -13.57
C PHE A 73 -4.49 7.21 -14.95
N ALA A 74 -3.80 8.24 -15.44
CA ALA A 74 -4.11 8.88 -16.70
C ALA A 74 -4.04 7.90 -17.88
N TYR A 75 -4.92 8.07 -18.86
CA TYR A 75 -4.73 7.40 -20.14
C TYR A 75 -3.44 7.90 -20.79
N SER A 76 -2.76 7.03 -21.53
CA SER A 76 -1.61 7.45 -22.33
C SER A 76 -2.05 8.61 -23.24
N GLY A 77 -1.36 9.74 -23.16
CA GLY A 77 -1.44 10.73 -24.23
C GLY A 77 -0.85 10.16 -25.51
N ASP A 78 -1.31 10.66 -26.66
CA ASP A 78 -0.51 10.59 -27.88
C ASP A 78 0.78 11.43 -27.74
#